data_AF-A0A0C6FM21-F1
#
_entry.id   AF-A0A0C6FM21-F1
#
_cell.length_a   1.000
_cell.length_b   1.000
_cell.length_c   1.000
_cell.angle_alpha   90.00
_cell.angle_beta   90.00
_cell.angle_gamma   90.00
#
_symmetry.space_group_name_H-M   'P 1'
#
loop_
_entity.id
_entity.type
_entity.pdbx_description
1 polymer ?
#
loop_
_entity_poly.entity_id
_entity_poly.type
_entity_poly.pdbx_seq_one_letter_code
_entity_poly.pdbx_strand_id
1 'polypeptide(L)'
;MTETLPTTERETTAAARRRVAAADRARDWRERQREAEVARIAELDALRAEVATLRAERKAVENETATVRSELYAARAESERLRAHFDKLARADTVDEDLARAIVRLGGLRRTETGPLAIGRPEVAVRDVVAAAALIRCGGATAGQEAYDAARSRVFQRLAMLVPSFYDA
;
A
#
# COMPACT_ATOMS: atom_id res chain seq x y z
N MET A 1 -57.67 -74.57 -51.90
CA MET A 1 -58.63 -74.41 -50.78
C MET A 1 -57.88 -73.78 -49.62
N THR A 2 -57.89 -72.44 -49.54
CA THR A 2 -57.26 -71.70 -48.45
C THR A 2 -58.28 -71.56 -47.33
N GLU A 3 -58.10 -72.36 -46.28
CA GLU A 3 -58.92 -72.33 -45.08
C GLU A 3 -58.63 -71.03 -44.32
N THR A 4 -59.57 -70.09 -44.41
CA THR A 4 -59.56 -68.87 -43.61
C THR A 4 -59.93 -69.21 -42.17
N LEU A 5 -58.94 -69.11 -41.27
CA LEU A 5 -59.16 -69.12 -39.81
C LEU A 5 -60.33 -68.21 -39.41
N PRO A 6 -61.14 -68.61 -38.40
CA PRO A 6 -62.30 -67.84 -37.93
C PRO A 6 -61.87 -66.45 -37.46
N THR A 7 -62.67 -65.43 -37.81
CA THR A 7 -62.40 -64.01 -37.59
C THR A 7 -62.10 -63.65 -36.13
N THR A 8 -62.68 -64.37 -35.18
CA THR A 8 -62.50 -64.19 -33.73
C THR A 8 -61.08 -64.49 -33.25
N GLU A 9 -60.40 -65.51 -33.78
CA GLU A 9 -59.02 -65.86 -33.40
C GLU A 9 -57.97 -64.86 -33.94
N ARG A 10 -58.26 -64.25 -35.09
CA ARG A 10 -57.42 -63.18 -35.67
C ARG A 10 -57.57 -61.89 -34.86
N GLU A 11 -58.78 -61.57 -34.42
CA GLU A 11 -59.06 -60.40 -33.59
C GLU A 11 -58.43 -60.49 -32.20
N THR A 12 -58.44 -61.66 -31.57
CA THR A 12 -57.76 -61.90 -30.28
C THR A 12 -56.24 -61.77 -30.41
N THR A 13 -55.67 -62.27 -31.51
CA THR A 13 -54.23 -62.12 -31.81
C THR A 13 -53.84 -60.66 -32.07
N ALA A 14 -54.67 -59.90 -32.79
CA ALA A 14 -54.45 -58.48 -33.03
C ALA A 14 -54.61 -57.63 -31.75
N ALA A 15 -55.54 -57.98 -30.87
CA ALA A 15 -55.69 -57.34 -29.57
C ALA A 15 -54.47 -57.61 -28.66
N ALA A 16 -53.94 -58.83 -28.64
CA ALA A 16 -52.74 -59.16 -27.88
C ALA A 16 -51.52 -58.35 -28.35
N ARG A 17 -51.27 -58.25 -29.66
CA ARG A 17 -50.17 -57.42 -30.21
C ARG A 17 -50.30 -55.95 -29.84
N ARG A 18 -51.52 -55.40 -29.85
CA ARG A 18 -51.78 -54.02 -29.43
C ARG A 18 -51.46 -53.77 -27.95
N ARG A 19 -51.79 -54.74 -27.08
CA ARG A 19 -51.45 -54.66 -25.64
C ARG A 19 -49.94 -54.70 -25.41
N VAL A 20 -49.23 -55.59 -26.10
CA VAL A 20 -47.76 -55.67 -26.04
C VAL A 20 -47.13 -54.34 -26.50
N ALA A 21 -47.55 -53.82 -27.66
CA ALA A 21 -47.03 -52.55 -28.17
C ALA A 21 -47.34 -51.36 -27.23
N ALA A 22 -48.49 -51.37 -26.54
CA ALA A 22 -48.80 -50.36 -25.54
C ALA A 22 -47.93 -50.49 -24.29
N ALA A 23 -47.65 -51.72 -23.85
CA ALA A 23 -46.77 -52.00 -22.72
C ALA A 23 -45.32 -51.59 -23.01
N ASP A 24 -44.83 -51.84 -24.23
CA ASP A 24 -43.49 -51.43 -24.66
C ASP A 24 -43.37 -49.90 -24.71
N ARG A 25 -44.33 -49.20 -25.33
CA ARG A 25 -44.35 -47.72 -25.30
C ARG A 25 -44.36 -47.15 -23.88
N ALA A 26 -45.09 -47.79 -22.97
CA ALA A 26 -45.12 -47.37 -21.56
C ALA A 26 -43.80 -47.65 -20.84
N ARG A 27 -43.06 -48.70 -21.23
CA ARG A 27 -41.71 -48.99 -20.72
C ARG A 27 -40.72 -47.94 -21.22
N ASP A 28 -40.70 -47.69 -22.53
CA ASP A 28 -39.81 -46.70 -23.16
C ASP A 28 -40.04 -45.30 -22.59
N TRP A 29 -41.30 -44.92 -22.38
CA TRP A 29 -41.62 -43.63 -21.76
C TRP A 29 -41.06 -43.53 -20.34
N ARG A 30 -41.21 -44.57 -19.51
CA ARG A 30 -40.65 -44.60 -18.14
C ARG A 30 -39.13 -44.56 -18.15
N GLU A 31 -38.50 -45.22 -19.10
CA GLU A 31 -37.04 -45.19 -19.27
C GLU A 31 -36.54 -43.79 -19.61
N ARG A 32 -37.14 -43.14 -20.61
CA ARG A 32 -36.82 -41.74 -20.96
C ARG A 32 -37.03 -40.78 -19.80
N GLN A 33 -38.07 -40.98 -18.97
CA GLN A 33 -38.28 -40.17 -17.78
C GLN A 33 -37.15 -40.37 -16.75
N ARG A 34 -36.70 -41.60 -16.54
CA ARG A 34 -35.56 -41.87 -15.63
C ARG A 34 -34.27 -41.27 -16.16
N GLU A 35 -34.00 -41.40 -17.46
CA GLU A 35 -32.83 -40.80 -18.10
C GLU A 35 -32.85 -39.27 -17.99
N ALA A 36 -34.01 -38.64 -18.23
CA ALA A 36 -34.17 -37.20 -18.08
C ALA A 36 -33.95 -36.74 -16.64
N GLU A 37 -34.46 -37.48 -15.65
CA GLU A 37 -34.26 -37.16 -14.24
C GLU A 37 -32.80 -37.33 -13.81
N VAL A 38 -32.12 -38.40 -14.27
CA VAL A 38 -30.69 -38.60 -14.02
C VAL A 38 -29.87 -37.46 -14.64
N ALA A 39 -30.18 -37.06 -15.88
CA ALA A 39 -29.51 -35.93 -16.53
C ALA A 39 -29.72 -34.62 -15.76
N ARG A 40 -30.95 -34.37 -15.29
CA ARG A 40 -31.27 -33.19 -14.47
C ARG A 40 -30.53 -33.17 -13.14
N ILE A 41 -30.42 -34.32 -12.46
CA ILE A 41 -29.65 -34.43 -11.21
C ILE A 41 -28.17 -34.14 -11.47
N ALA A 42 -27.60 -34.70 -12.54
CA ALA A 42 -26.22 -34.45 -12.91
C ALA A 42 -25.94 -32.96 -13.22
N GLU A 43 -26.87 -32.29 -13.90
CA GLU A 43 -26.80 -30.84 -14.16
C GLU A 43 -26.86 -30.03 -12.86
N LEU A 44 -27.77 -30.38 -11.94
CA LEU A 44 -27.87 -29.71 -10.64
C LEU A 44 -26.60 -29.88 -9.80
N ASP A 45 -25.99 -31.06 -9.83
CA ASP A 45 -24.74 -31.31 -9.11
C ASP A 45 -23.56 -30.57 -9.73
N ALA A 46 -23.51 -30.46 -11.06
CA ALA A 46 -22.51 -29.63 -11.75
C ALA A 46 -22.66 -28.15 -11.39
N LEU A 47 -23.88 -27.60 -11.41
CA LEU A 47 -24.15 -26.22 -11.02
C LEU A 47 -23.82 -25.95 -9.55
N ARG A 48 -24.08 -26.92 -8.66
CA ARG A 48 -23.68 -26.81 -7.24
C ARG A 48 -22.17 -26.75 -7.08
N ALA A 49 -21.44 -27.55 -7.84
CA ALA A 49 -19.97 -27.52 -7.84
C ALA A 49 -19.45 -26.16 -8.35
N GLU A 50 -20.03 -25.64 -9.44
CA GLU A 50 -19.67 -24.32 -9.97
C GLU A 50 -19.93 -23.20 -8.94
N VAL A 51 -21.09 -23.21 -8.28
CA VAL A 51 -21.41 -22.25 -7.21
C VAL A 51 -20.43 -22.36 -6.04
N ALA A 52 -19.99 -23.57 -5.68
CA ALA A 52 -18.99 -23.75 -4.64
C ALA A 52 -17.63 -23.14 -5.03
N THR A 53 -17.20 -23.36 -6.27
CA THR A 53 -15.97 -22.76 -6.83
C THR A 53 -16.05 -21.23 -6.85
N LEU A 54 -17.12 -20.66 -7.38
CA LEU A 54 -17.32 -19.20 -7.43
C LEU A 54 -17.33 -18.56 -6.04
N ARG A 55 -17.87 -19.26 -5.03
CA ARG A 55 -17.82 -18.80 -3.63
C ARG A 55 -16.40 -18.81 -3.08
N ALA A 56 -15.61 -19.82 -3.41
CA ALA A 56 -14.21 -19.90 -3.00
C ALA A 56 -13.37 -18.79 -3.65
N GLU A 57 -13.55 -18.56 -4.95
CA GLU A 57 -12.90 -17.48 -5.70
C GLU A 57 -13.28 -16.10 -5.15
N ARG A 58 -14.58 -15.87 -4.90
CA ARG A 58 -15.03 -14.62 -4.26
C ARG A 58 -14.33 -14.38 -2.92
N LYS A 59 -14.21 -15.40 -2.08
CA LYS A 59 -13.54 -15.30 -0.78
C LYS A 59 -12.04 -15.00 -0.94
N ALA A 60 -11.38 -15.59 -1.93
CA ALA A 60 -9.98 -15.30 -2.23
C ALA A 60 -9.80 -13.82 -2.62
N VAL A 61 -10.65 -13.31 -3.52
CA VAL A 61 -10.63 -11.89 -3.92
C VAL A 61 -10.92 -10.96 -2.73
N GLU A 62 -11.87 -11.30 -1.87
CA GLU A 62 -12.14 -10.52 -0.65
C GLU A 62 -10.92 -10.46 0.27
N ASN A 63 -10.17 -11.55 0.40
CA ASN A 63 -8.92 -11.55 1.17
C ASN A 63 -7.81 -10.71 0.51
N GLU A 64 -7.62 -10.85 -0.81
CA GLU A 64 -6.63 -10.06 -1.56
C GLU A 64 -6.92 -8.56 -1.47
N THR A 65 -8.18 -8.17 -1.64
CA THR A 65 -8.59 -6.76 -1.50
C THR A 65 -8.36 -6.22 -0.09
N ALA A 66 -8.52 -7.03 0.96
CA ALA A 66 -8.17 -6.64 2.32
C ALA A 66 -6.67 -6.43 2.49
N THR A 67 -5.84 -7.33 1.94
CA THR A 67 -4.37 -7.22 1.95
C THR A 67 -3.90 -5.95 1.25
N VAL A 68 -4.33 -5.72 0.00
CA VAL A 68 -3.96 -4.53 -0.79
C VAL A 68 -4.37 -3.25 -0.08
N ARG A 69 -5.54 -3.24 0.58
CA ARG A 69 -5.98 -2.08 1.36
C ARG A 69 -5.07 -1.80 2.55
N SER A 70 -4.62 -2.85 3.24
CA SER A 70 -3.64 -2.72 4.33
C SER A 70 -2.30 -2.15 3.85
N GLU A 71 -1.79 -2.67 2.73
CA GLU A 71 -0.54 -2.19 2.11
C GLU A 71 -0.65 -0.72 1.69
N LEU A 72 -1.80 -0.31 1.13
CA LEU A 72 -2.06 1.09 0.77
C LEU A 72 -2.00 2.01 1.99
N TYR A 73 -2.58 1.61 3.12
CA TYR A 73 -2.51 2.40 4.36
C TYR A 73 -1.07 2.51 4.88
N ALA A 74 -0.31 1.41 4.86
CA ALA A 74 1.09 1.42 5.25
C ALA A 74 1.93 2.35 4.35
N ALA A 75 1.75 2.26 3.03
CA ALA A 75 2.45 3.12 2.07
C ALA A 75 2.12 4.61 2.25
N ARG A 76 0.86 4.94 2.57
CA ARG A 76 0.46 6.33 2.89
C ARG A 76 1.14 6.83 4.15
N ALA A 77 1.15 6.04 5.22
CA ALA A 77 1.84 6.40 6.46
C ALA A 77 3.34 6.62 6.24
N GLU A 78 3.99 5.78 5.43
CA GLU A 78 5.40 5.96 5.09
C GLU A 78 5.63 7.21 4.24
N SER A 79 4.74 7.50 3.28
CA SER A 79 4.81 8.74 2.49
C SER A 79 4.69 9.99 3.36
N GLU A 80 3.78 10.00 4.33
CA GLU A 80 3.64 11.09 5.31
C GLU A 80 4.89 11.25 6.17
N ARG A 81 5.46 10.12 6.64
CA ARG A 81 6.71 10.10 7.40
C ARG A 81 7.87 10.69 6.59
N LEU A 82 8.02 10.28 5.33
CA LEU A 82 9.05 10.79 4.43
C LEU A 82 8.86 12.27 4.12
N ARG A 83 7.62 12.73 3.88
CA ARG A 83 7.34 14.16 3.72
C ARG A 83 7.76 14.96 4.94
N ALA A 84 7.40 14.52 6.15
CA ALA A 84 7.82 15.18 7.38
C ALA A 84 9.35 15.17 7.55
N HIS A 85 10.05 14.14 7.05
CA HIS A 85 11.51 14.11 7.05
C HIS A 85 12.10 15.12 6.05
N PHE A 86 11.54 15.21 4.83
CA PHE A 86 11.96 16.20 3.84
C PHE A 86 11.67 17.62 4.28
N ASP A 87 10.54 17.89 4.94
CA ASP A 87 10.25 19.22 5.50
C ASP A 87 11.27 19.62 6.57
N LYS A 88 11.75 18.66 7.37
CA LYS A 88 12.85 18.91 8.34
C LYS A 88 14.17 19.20 7.63
N LEU A 89 14.47 18.51 6.53
CA LEU A 89 15.67 18.76 5.73
C LEU A 89 15.59 20.09 4.99
N ALA A 90 14.43 20.47 4.46
CA ALA A 90 14.24 21.80 3.85
C ALA A 90 14.40 22.93 4.87
N ARG A 91 14.05 22.71 6.14
CA ARG A 91 14.42 23.62 7.24
C ARG A 91 15.91 23.60 7.55
N ALA A 92 16.66 22.56 7.18
CA ALA A 92 18.12 22.59 7.27
C ALA A 92 18.73 23.52 6.21
N ASP A 93 18.10 23.76 5.06
CA ASP A 93 18.59 24.76 4.09
C ASP A 93 18.55 26.20 4.66
N THR A 94 17.72 26.49 5.67
CA THR A 94 17.80 27.79 6.37
C THR A 94 19.06 27.92 7.22
N VAL A 95 19.70 26.81 7.59
CA VAL A 95 20.99 26.79 8.29
C VAL A 95 22.09 27.38 7.40
N ASP A 96 22.02 27.18 6.08
CA ASP A 96 22.99 27.75 5.13
C ASP A 96 22.83 29.27 5.01
N GLU A 97 21.59 29.78 4.96
CA GLU A 97 21.30 31.23 4.96
C GLU A 97 21.71 31.87 6.30
N ASP A 98 21.42 31.22 7.43
CA ASP A 98 21.82 31.71 8.75
C ASP A 98 23.34 31.67 8.95
N LEU A 99 24.02 30.65 8.41
CA LEU A 99 25.48 30.57 8.36
C LEU A 99 26.06 31.70 7.50
N ALA A 100 25.53 31.93 6.31
CA ALA A 100 25.96 33.03 5.44
C ALA A 100 25.80 34.38 6.14
N ARG A 101 24.65 34.61 6.80
CA ARG A 101 24.39 35.82 7.57
C ARG A 101 25.33 35.98 8.77
N ALA A 102 25.61 34.88 9.47
CA ALA A 102 26.57 34.88 10.57
C ALA A 102 27.99 35.24 10.08
N ILE A 103 28.45 34.65 8.98
CA ILE A 103 29.77 34.95 8.39
C ILE A 103 29.85 36.43 7.98
N VAL A 104 28.82 36.95 7.31
CA VAL A 104 28.75 38.38 6.93
C VAL A 104 28.84 39.28 8.17
N ARG A 105 28.12 38.94 9.24
CA ARG A 105 28.07 39.75 10.47
C ARG A 105 29.37 39.67 11.28
N LEU A 106 29.97 38.49 11.38
CA LEU A 106 31.22 38.25 12.12
C LEU A 106 32.41 38.90 11.43
N GLY A 107 32.58 38.65 10.13
CA GLY A 107 33.68 39.22 9.34
C GLY A 107 33.46 40.68 8.93
N GLY A 108 32.27 41.24 9.18
CA GLY A 108 31.89 42.55 8.68
C GLY A 108 32.03 42.64 7.16
N LEU A 109 31.58 41.59 6.45
CA LEU A 109 31.76 41.48 5.01
C LEU A 109 30.97 42.57 4.28
N ARG A 110 31.66 43.33 3.42
CA ARG A 110 31.06 44.38 2.60
C ARG A 110 31.52 44.26 1.15
N ARG A 111 30.63 44.60 0.22
CA ARG A 111 31.03 44.80 -1.18
C ARG A 111 31.83 46.09 -1.28
N THR A 112 32.89 46.07 -2.08
CA THR A 112 33.68 47.26 -2.41
C THR A 112 33.23 47.80 -3.77
N GLU A 113 33.46 49.09 -4.05
CA GLU A 113 32.99 49.75 -5.27
C GLU A 113 33.61 49.17 -6.56
N THR A 114 34.77 48.52 -6.47
CA THR A 114 35.56 48.10 -7.64
C THR A 114 36.16 46.68 -7.53
N GLY A 115 35.85 45.90 -6.49
CA GLY A 115 36.50 44.60 -6.25
C GLY A 115 35.67 43.61 -5.41
N PRO A 116 36.24 42.45 -5.06
CA PRO A 116 35.53 41.39 -4.34
C PRO A 116 35.12 41.81 -2.91
N LEU A 117 34.52 40.88 -2.16
CA LEU A 117 34.13 41.10 -0.76
C LEU A 117 35.34 41.51 0.11
N ALA A 118 35.15 42.51 0.97
CA ALA A 118 36.15 42.95 1.94
C ALA A 118 35.73 42.59 3.38
N ILE A 119 36.68 42.15 4.20
CA ILE A 119 36.51 41.85 5.63
C ILE A 119 36.74 43.13 6.44
N GLY A 120 35.71 43.61 7.13
CA GLY A 120 35.80 44.78 8.01
C GLY A 120 36.23 44.45 9.44
N ARG A 121 36.11 43.18 9.85
CA ARG A 121 36.49 42.69 11.19
C ARG A 121 37.31 41.41 11.05
N PRO A 122 38.64 41.51 10.92
CA PRO A 122 39.50 40.34 10.76
C PRO A 122 39.61 39.51 12.05
N GLU A 123 39.39 40.14 13.21
CA GLU A 123 39.35 39.47 14.51
C GLU A 123 37.90 39.32 14.97
N VAL A 124 37.52 38.09 15.33
CA VAL A 124 36.17 37.74 15.77
C VAL A 124 36.24 37.25 17.21
N ALA A 125 35.43 37.85 18.10
CA ALA A 125 35.38 37.41 19.48
C ALA A 125 34.76 36.01 19.59
N VAL A 126 35.33 35.16 20.44
CA VAL A 126 34.85 33.78 20.68
C VAL A 126 33.37 33.74 21.05
N ARG A 127 32.89 34.72 21.83
CA ARG A 127 31.48 34.83 22.21
C ARG A 127 30.55 34.94 20.98
N ASP A 128 30.99 35.64 19.94
CA ASP A 128 30.20 35.92 18.75
C ASP A 128 30.18 34.67 17.84
N VAL A 129 31.30 33.94 17.78
CA VAL A 129 31.38 32.62 17.12
C VAL A 129 30.45 31.62 17.79
N VAL A 130 30.46 31.55 19.13
CA VAL A 130 29.59 30.65 19.89
C VAL A 130 28.12 31.04 19.71
N ALA A 131 27.80 32.33 19.71
CA ALA A 131 26.45 32.82 19.49
C ALA A 131 25.93 32.46 18.07
N ALA A 132 26.77 32.62 17.04
CA ALA A 132 26.45 32.20 15.68
C ALA A 132 26.25 30.69 15.57
N ALA A 133 27.16 29.89 16.12
CA ALA A 133 27.07 28.43 16.11
C ALA A 133 25.80 27.93 16.85
N ALA A 134 25.41 28.59 17.94
CA ALA A 134 24.19 28.28 18.67
C ALA A 134 22.93 28.56 17.82
N LEU A 135 22.88 29.72 17.15
CA LEU A 135 21.81 30.12 16.24
C LEU A 135 21.65 29.13 15.08
N ILE A 136 22.75 28.79 14.42
CA ILE A 136 22.79 27.81 13.32
C ILE A 136 22.28 26.45 13.81
N ARG A 137 22.74 26.00 15.00
CA ARG A 137 22.39 24.69 15.56
C ARG A 137 20.96 24.60 16.08
N CYS A 138 20.34 25.70 16.51
CA CYS A 138 18.93 25.69 16.89
C CYS A 138 17.97 25.81 15.71
N GLY A 139 18.47 26.04 14.48
CA GLY A 139 17.64 26.24 13.29
C GLY A 139 17.25 27.70 13.07
N GLY A 140 18.07 28.64 13.54
CA GLY A 140 17.91 30.06 13.29
C GLY A 140 17.12 30.81 14.36
N ALA A 141 16.83 32.08 14.05
CA ALA A 141 16.14 32.99 14.97
C ALA A 141 14.68 32.60 15.28
N THR A 142 14.07 31.75 14.44
CA THR A 142 12.68 31.29 14.59
C THR A 142 12.52 30.18 15.62
N ALA A 143 13.62 29.57 16.07
CA ALA A 143 13.61 28.45 17.02
C ALA A 143 13.23 28.85 18.46
N GLY A 144 13.23 30.14 18.77
CA GLY A 144 12.95 30.66 20.10
C GLY A 144 14.15 30.60 21.07
N GLN A 145 14.03 31.33 22.18
CA GLN A 145 15.13 31.56 23.11
C GLN A 145 15.58 30.30 23.85
N GLU A 146 14.65 29.44 24.27
CA GLU A 146 14.99 28.19 24.98
C GLU A 146 15.82 27.24 24.10
N ALA A 147 15.46 27.11 22.83
CA ALA A 147 16.18 26.28 21.87
C ALA A 147 17.59 26.83 21.60
N TYR A 148 17.71 28.16 21.52
CA TYR A 148 18.98 28.85 21.38
C TYR A 148 19.89 28.63 22.60
N ASP A 149 19.38 28.81 23.81
CA ASP A 149 20.17 28.65 25.03
C ASP A 149 20.65 27.19 25.22
N ALA A 150 19.78 26.22 24.92
CA ALA A 150 20.15 24.81 24.92
C ALA A 150 21.20 24.49 23.84
N ALA A 151 21.10 25.08 22.65
CA ALA A 151 22.10 24.94 21.59
C ALA A 151 23.43 25.57 21.99
N ARG A 152 23.42 26.75 22.59
CA ARG A 152 24.60 27.49 23.07
C ARG A 152 25.36 26.72 24.14
N SER A 153 24.67 26.17 25.13
CA SER A 153 25.28 25.33 26.18
C SER A 153 25.96 24.09 25.58
N ARG A 154 25.33 23.45 24.59
CA ARG A 154 25.93 22.30 23.88
C ARG A 154 27.17 22.69 23.08
N VAL A 155 27.18 23.85 22.43
CA VAL A 155 28.37 24.37 21.72
C VAL A 155 29.51 24.58 22.71
N PHE A 156 29.26 25.22 23.85
CA PHE A 156 30.27 25.40 24.89
C PHE A 156 30.80 24.08 25.43
N GLN A 157 29.93 23.12 25.73
CA GLN A 157 30.34 21.80 26.21
C GLN A 157 31.25 21.10 25.18
N ARG A 158 30.90 21.17 23.90
CA ARG A 158 31.70 20.57 22.81
C ARG A 158 33.07 21.26 22.67
N LEU A 159 33.11 22.57 22.77
CA LEU A 159 34.36 23.34 22.70
C LEU A 159 35.27 23.01 23.89
N ALA A 160 34.73 22.91 25.09
CA ALA A 160 35.48 22.54 26.29
C ALA A 160 36.14 21.15 26.19
N MET A 161 35.57 20.24 25.40
CA MET A 161 36.18 18.93 25.13
C MET A 161 37.33 18.96 24.12
N LEU A 162 37.38 19.99 23.26
CA LEU A 162 38.33 20.08 22.14
C LEU A 162 39.46 21.07 22.39
N VAL A 163 39.23 22.06 23.27
CA VAL A 163 40.25 23.02 23.69
C VAL A 163 41.06 22.40 24.84
N PRO A 164 42.39 22.24 24.68
CA PRO A 164 43.24 21.73 25.75
C PRO A 164 43.14 22.59 27.01
N SER A 165 43.16 21.94 28.17
CA SER A 165 43.31 22.64 29.45
C SER A 165 44.66 23.36 29.46
N PHE A 166 44.66 24.63 29.86
CA PHE A 166 45.90 25.40 30.05
C PHE A 166 46.86 24.79 31.08
N TYR A 167 46.42 23.77 31.83
CA TYR A 167 47.24 23.04 32.79
C TYR A 167 47.91 21.78 32.22
N ASP A 168 47.68 21.43 30.95
CA ASP A 168 48.22 20.23 30.30
C ASP A 168 49.32 20.53 29.25
N ALA A 169 49.90 21.73 29.24
CA ALA A 169 51.00 22.15 28.36
C ALA A 169 52.26 22.57 29.12
#